data_AF-A0AB73A6G8-F1
#
_entry.id   AF-A0AB73A6G8-F1
#
_cell.length_a   1.000
_cell.length_b   1.000
_cell.length_c   1.000
_cell.angle_alpha   90.00
_cell.angle_beta   90.00
_cell.angle_gamma   90.00
#
_symmetry.space_group_name_H-M   'P 1'
#
loop_
_entity.id
_entity.type
_entity.pdbx_description
1 polymer ?
#
loop_
_entity_poly.entity_id
_entity_poly.type
_entity_poly.pdbx_seq_one_letter_code
_entity_poly.pdbx_strand_id
1 'polypeptide(L)'
;MKKFPEGFLWGGATAANQCEGAWDVDEKGLSVSDVYTFDSDLPKEKWTDQWHMMTHQQVKAAQDPNSKYYYPKRHGNDFYHHFKEDIRLFAEMGFKCYRMSIA
;
A
#
# COMPACT_ATOMS: atom_id res chain seq x y z
N MET A 1 -24.23 -29.90 -11.00
CA MET A 1 -23.50 -28.83 -10.27
C MET A 1 -23.59 -27.54 -11.07
N LYS A 2 -23.89 -26.40 -10.44
CA LYS A 2 -23.81 -25.08 -11.10
C LYS A 2 -22.34 -24.66 -11.15
N LYS A 3 -21.89 -24.11 -12.29
CA LYS A 3 -20.54 -23.54 -12.48
C LYS A 3 -20.65 -22.02 -12.59
N PHE A 4 -19.53 -21.32 -12.40
CA PHE A 4 -19.45 -19.89 -12.73
C PHE A 4 -19.68 -19.67 -14.24
N PRO A 5 -20.16 -18.47 -14.64
CA PRO A 5 -20.29 -18.12 -16.05
C PRO A 5 -18.97 -18.28 -16.82
N GLU A 6 -19.08 -18.59 -18.11
CA GLU A 6 -17.92 -18.53 -19.00
C GLU A 6 -17.36 -17.10 -19.03
N GLY A 7 -16.04 -16.97 -19.03
CA GLY A 7 -15.37 -15.66 -18.98
C GLY A 7 -15.38 -14.98 -17.62
N PHE A 8 -15.76 -15.66 -16.53
CA PHE A 8 -15.67 -15.08 -15.18
C PHE A 8 -14.23 -14.66 -14.84
N LEU A 9 -14.07 -13.39 -14.45
CA LEU A 9 -12.77 -12.77 -14.20
C LEU A 9 -12.29 -13.04 -12.76
N TRP A 10 -11.72 -14.21 -12.55
CA TRP A 10 -10.96 -14.49 -11.33
C TRP A 10 -9.70 -13.63 -11.29
N GLY A 11 -9.38 -13.08 -10.13
CA GLY A 11 -8.24 -12.19 -10.00
C GLY A 11 -8.01 -11.74 -8.56
N GLY A 12 -7.18 -10.72 -8.42
CA GLY A 12 -6.85 -10.08 -7.16
C GLY A 12 -6.91 -8.57 -7.27
N ALA A 13 -6.93 -7.91 -6.11
CA ALA A 13 -6.96 -6.46 -6.03
C ALA A 13 -5.98 -5.93 -4.98
N THR A 14 -5.29 -4.84 -5.32
CA THR A 14 -4.45 -4.07 -4.39
C THR A 14 -4.73 -2.57 -4.55
N ALA A 15 -4.12 -1.75 -3.69
CA ALA A 15 -4.03 -0.31 -3.85
C ALA A 15 -2.55 0.11 -3.76
N ALA A 16 -2.14 1.04 -4.62
CA ALA A 16 -0.77 1.51 -4.77
C ALA A 16 -0.10 1.84 -3.43
N ASN A 17 -0.76 2.65 -2.61
CA ASN A 17 -0.27 3.08 -1.29
C ASN A 17 -0.12 1.95 -0.26
N GLN A 18 -0.63 0.75 -0.51
CA GLN A 18 -0.48 -0.40 0.37
C GLN A 18 0.65 -1.33 -0.07
N CYS A 19 0.98 -1.37 -1.37
CA CYS A 19 1.92 -2.34 -1.92
C CYS A 19 3.15 -1.73 -2.59
N GLU A 20 3.02 -0.64 -3.37
CA GLU A 20 4.10 -0.13 -4.21
C GLU A 20 5.35 0.23 -3.42
N GLY A 21 5.22 1.02 -2.35
CA GLY A 21 6.37 1.61 -1.68
C GLY A 21 6.94 2.78 -2.48
N ALA A 22 8.28 2.90 -2.51
CA ALA A 22 9.02 3.87 -3.32
C ALA A 22 8.42 5.29 -3.31
N TRP A 23 8.04 5.76 -2.12
CA TRP A 23 7.15 6.91 -1.97
C TRP A 23 7.67 8.23 -2.54
N ASP A 24 9.00 8.37 -2.70
CA ASP A 24 9.76 9.54 -3.14
C ASP A 24 10.70 9.25 -4.33
N VAL A 25 10.50 8.14 -5.03
CA VAL A 25 11.27 7.76 -6.23
C VAL A 25 10.56 8.28 -7.49
N ASP A 26 11.34 8.54 -8.54
CA ASP A 26 10.83 8.92 -9.88
C ASP A 26 9.78 10.04 -9.85
N GLU A 27 10.08 11.10 -9.08
CA GLU A 27 9.27 12.31 -8.96
C GLU A 27 7.90 12.12 -8.27
N LYS A 28 7.65 10.96 -7.65
CA LYS A 28 6.43 10.76 -6.87
C LYS A 28 6.35 11.76 -5.71
N GLY A 29 5.24 12.49 -5.65
CA GLY A 29 4.94 13.41 -4.56
C GLY A 29 4.47 12.72 -3.27
N LEU A 30 4.56 13.47 -2.16
CA LEU A 30 3.99 13.07 -0.89
C LEU A 30 2.46 12.96 -0.99
N SER A 31 1.91 11.78 -0.75
CA SER A 31 0.47 11.55 -0.70
C SER A 31 -0.06 11.63 0.75
N VAL A 32 -1.38 11.69 0.92
CA VAL A 32 -2.03 11.58 2.25
C VAL A 32 -1.63 10.28 2.96
N SER A 33 -1.37 9.21 2.20
CA SER A 33 -1.02 7.91 2.78
C SER A 33 0.38 7.91 3.41
N ASP A 34 1.28 8.73 2.90
CA ASP A 34 2.68 8.82 3.34
C ASP A 34 2.85 9.58 4.67
N VAL A 35 1.75 10.12 5.22
CA VAL A 35 1.70 10.88 6.49
C VAL A 35 1.47 9.97 7.70
N TYR A 36 0.83 8.82 7.49
CA TYR A 36 0.44 7.94 8.60
C TYR A 36 1.62 7.12 9.12
N THR A 37 1.85 7.22 10.42
CA THR A 37 2.83 6.41 11.14
C THR A 37 2.22 5.14 11.68
N PHE A 38 3.05 4.19 12.11
CA PHE A 38 2.60 3.04 12.89
C PHE A 38 3.63 2.67 13.96
N ASP A 39 3.15 2.57 15.18
CA ASP A 39 3.87 2.12 16.37
C ASP A 39 3.23 0.79 16.82
N SER A 40 4.01 -0.30 16.69
CA SER A 40 3.59 -1.64 17.07
C SER A 40 3.60 -1.89 18.58
N ASP A 41 4.27 -1.03 19.35
CA ASP A 41 4.42 -1.20 20.81
C ASP A 41 3.17 -0.73 21.56
N LEU A 42 2.29 0.02 20.90
CA LEU A 42 0.99 0.38 21.44
C LEU A 42 0.06 -0.84 21.58
N PRO A 43 -0.85 -0.85 22.56
CA PRO A 43 -1.88 -1.88 22.69
C PRO A 43 -2.68 -2.05 21.39
N LYS A 44 -3.06 -3.28 21.06
CA LYS A 44 -3.73 -3.59 19.79
C LYS A 44 -5.04 -2.83 19.60
N GLU A 45 -5.74 -2.55 20.70
CA GLU A 45 -6.97 -1.77 20.72
C GLU A 45 -6.75 -0.31 20.29
N LYS A 46 -5.50 0.17 20.33
CA LYS A 46 -5.07 1.51 19.92
C LYS A 46 -4.45 1.58 18.53
N TRP A 47 -4.28 0.44 17.84
CA TRP A 47 -3.66 0.44 16.51
C TRP A 47 -4.44 1.28 15.50
N THR A 48 -5.77 1.21 15.53
CA THR A 48 -6.61 1.99 14.62
C THR A 48 -6.58 3.49 14.92
N ASP A 49 -6.38 3.88 16.19
CA ASP A 49 -6.35 5.28 16.60
C ASP A 49 -5.21 6.04 15.92
N GLN A 50 -4.13 5.35 15.53
CA GLN A 50 -2.97 5.93 14.85
C GLN A 50 -3.28 6.47 13.43
N TRP A 51 -4.38 6.01 12.82
CA TRP A 51 -4.78 6.39 11.46
C TRP A 51 -6.07 7.21 11.42
N HIS A 52 -6.67 7.49 12.58
CA HIS A 52 -7.82 8.38 12.66
C HIS A 52 -7.39 9.84 12.61
N MET A 53 -8.03 10.61 11.72
CA MET A 53 -7.93 12.08 11.65
C MET A 53 -6.49 12.61 11.50
N MET A 54 -6.09 12.88 10.25
CA MET A 54 -4.79 13.50 9.97
C MET A 54 -4.71 14.93 10.53
N THR A 55 -3.61 15.24 11.21
CA THR A 55 -3.32 16.57 11.78
C THR A 55 -2.23 17.30 10.99
N HIS A 56 -2.21 18.63 11.07
CA HIS A 56 -1.13 19.44 10.47
C HIS A 56 0.26 19.11 11.05
N GLN A 57 0.34 18.68 12.32
CA GLN A 57 1.60 18.27 12.94
C GLN A 57 2.14 16.99 12.29
N GLN A 58 1.27 15.99 12.05
CA GLN A 58 1.67 14.77 11.34
C GLN A 58 2.15 15.07 9.92
N VAL A 59 1.48 15.96 9.19
CA VAL A 59 1.91 16.39 7.85
C VAL A 59 3.30 17.04 7.90
N LYS A 60 3.53 17.97 8.84
CA LYS A 60 4.85 18.60 9.01
C LYS A 60 5.94 17.59 9.35
N ALA A 61 5.66 16.65 10.26
CA ALA A 61 6.60 15.58 10.61
C ALA A 61 6.89 14.66 9.41
N ALA A 62 5.90 14.36 8.59
CA ALA A 62 6.06 13.56 7.38
C ALA A 62 6.91 14.25 6.30
N GLN A 63 6.92 15.58 6.27
CA GLN A 63 7.74 16.40 5.36
C GLN A 63 9.18 16.61 5.86
N ASP A 64 9.48 16.31 7.12
CA ASP A 64 10.83 16.45 7.66
C ASP A 64 11.73 15.31 7.14
N PRO A 65 12.79 15.61 6.37
CA PRO A 65 13.71 14.58 5.86
C PRO A 65 14.46 13.84 6.97
N ASN A 66 14.48 14.38 8.21
CA ASN A 66 15.12 13.76 9.37
C ASN A 66 14.15 12.98 10.26
N SER A 67 12.87 12.89 9.88
CA SER A 67 11.86 12.16 10.65
C SER A 67 12.32 10.73 10.95
N LYS A 68 12.15 10.31 12.21
CA LYS A 68 12.50 8.96 12.69
C LYS A 68 11.27 8.08 12.88
N TYR A 69 10.08 8.58 12.55
CA TYR A 69 8.87 7.78 12.62
C TYR A 69 8.86 6.71 11.53
N TYR A 70 8.23 5.59 11.84
CA TYR A 70 7.97 4.54 10.86
C TYR A 70 6.69 4.85 10.10
N TYR A 71 6.78 4.95 8.76
CA TYR A 71 5.67 5.20 7.85
C TYR A 71 5.46 3.97 6.95
N PRO A 72 4.64 2.98 7.35
CA PRO A 72 4.57 1.69 6.64
C PRO A 72 4.24 1.81 5.15
N LYS A 73 3.35 2.76 4.80
CA LYS A 73 2.87 2.96 3.43
C LYS A 73 3.94 3.51 2.49
N ARG A 74 5.05 4.03 3.02
CA ARG A 74 6.19 4.47 2.22
C ARG A 74 7.01 3.31 1.64
N HIS A 75 6.83 2.13 2.22
CA HIS A 75 7.58 0.91 1.87
C HIS A 75 6.68 -0.16 1.23
N GLY A 76 5.43 -0.29 1.69
CA GLY A 76 4.53 -1.33 1.19
C GLY A 76 5.12 -2.73 1.34
N ASN A 77 4.96 -3.57 0.32
CA ASN A 77 5.72 -4.82 0.15
C ASN A 77 6.77 -4.69 -0.96
N ASP A 78 7.16 -3.45 -1.29
CA ASP A 78 8.10 -3.11 -2.35
C ASP A 78 7.67 -3.57 -3.76
N PHE A 79 6.36 -3.57 -4.02
CA PHE A 79 5.80 -3.96 -5.32
C PHE A 79 6.34 -3.08 -6.46
N TYR A 80 6.71 -1.82 -6.20
CA TYR A 80 7.29 -0.94 -7.21
C TYR A 80 8.56 -1.53 -7.86
N HIS A 81 9.40 -2.23 -7.08
CA HIS A 81 10.60 -2.88 -7.60
C HIS A 81 10.37 -4.35 -7.99
N HIS A 82 9.38 -5.01 -7.39
CA HIS A 82 9.11 -6.46 -7.56
C HIS A 82 7.89 -6.80 -8.44
N PHE A 83 7.23 -5.82 -9.06
CA PHE A 83 5.97 -6.06 -9.79
C PHE A 83 6.07 -7.12 -10.88
N LYS A 84 7.25 -7.30 -11.50
CA LYS A 84 7.44 -8.31 -12.55
C LYS A 84 7.38 -9.72 -11.97
N GLU A 85 8.05 -9.95 -10.85
CA GLU A 85 8.04 -11.22 -10.13
C GLU A 85 6.65 -11.50 -9.56
N ASP A 86 6.00 -10.50 -8.99
CA ASP A 86 4.68 -10.61 -8.38
C ASP A 86 3.58 -10.88 -9.42
N ILE A 87 3.61 -10.18 -10.56
CA ILE A 87 2.69 -10.46 -11.69
C ILE A 87 2.89 -11.87 -12.24
N ARG A 88 4.14 -12.38 -12.25
CA ARG A 88 4.39 -13.78 -12.63
C ARG A 88 3.73 -14.75 -11.65
N LEU A 89 3.77 -14.49 -10.35
CA LEU A 89 3.05 -15.31 -9.35
C LEU A 89 1.53 -15.23 -9.54
N PHE A 90 0.98 -14.05 -9.86
CA PHE A 90 -0.45 -13.90 -10.18
C PHE A 90 -0.85 -14.73 -11.41
N ALA A 91 0.02 -14.76 -12.43
CA ALA A 91 -0.17 -15.59 -13.61
C ALA A 91 -0.11 -17.10 -13.28
N GLU A 92 0.82 -17.53 -12.41
CA GLU A 92 0.91 -18.91 -11.91
C GLU A 92 -0.37 -19.35 -11.18
N MET A 93 -0.97 -18.45 -10.39
CA MET A 93 -2.27 -18.67 -9.74
C MET A 93 -3.46 -18.70 -10.72
N GLY A 94 -3.25 -18.32 -11.98
CA GLY A 94 -4.28 -18.34 -13.03
C GLY A 94 -5.17 -17.10 -13.06
N PHE A 95 -4.71 -15.95 -12.54
CA PHE A 95 -5.46 -14.70 -12.61
C PHE A 95 -5.85 -14.36 -14.06
N LYS A 96 -7.11 -13.94 -14.21
CA LYS A 96 -7.71 -13.40 -15.44
C LYS A 96 -7.81 -11.89 -15.42
N CYS A 97 -7.76 -11.29 -14.23
CA CYS A 97 -7.63 -9.86 -14.05
C CYS A 97 -6.77 -9.56 -12.81
N TYR A 98 -6.18 -8.38 -12.80
CA TYR A 98 -5.54 -7.80 -11.63
C TYR A 98 -5.95 -6.33 -11.54
N ARG A 99 -6.50 -5.93 -10.40
CA ARG A 99 -7.02 -4.57 -10.19
C ARG A 99 -6.10 -3.81 -9.23
N MET A 100 -5.56 -2.69 -9.68
CA MET A 100 -4.74 -1.78 -8.87
C MET A 100 -5.25 -0.34 -8.98
N SER A 101 -4.78 0.54 -8.10
CA SER A 101 -4.87 1.99 -8.28
C SER A 101 -3.54 2.52 -8.84
N ILE A 102 -3.57 3.66 -9.53
CA ILE A 102 -2.36 4.36 -9.98
C ILE A 102 -2.02 5.42 -8.93
N ALA A 103 -0.75 5.51 -8.54
CA ALA A 103 -0.22 6.53 -7.61
C ALA A 103 -0.05 7.90 -8.25
#